data_AF-A0A4V2NLD5-F1
#
_entry.id   AF-A0A4V2NLD5-F1
#
_cell.length_a   1.000
_cell.length_b   1.000
_cell.length_c   1.000
_cell.angle_alpha   90.00
_cell.angle_beta   90.00
_cell.angle_gamma   90.00
#
_symmetry.space_group_name_H-M   'P 1'
#
loop_
_entity.id
_entity.type
_entity.pdbx_description
1 polymer ?
#
loop_
_entity_poly.entity_id
_entity_poly.type
_entity_poly.pdbx_seq_one_letter_code
_entity_poly.pdbx_strand_id
1 'polypeptide(L)'
;MKQLVVIAFVALLVGVHWYFRTRADKPVSAVERGLATGWLWVRRITCFFAAAVALLGALSLIAHGILTDVDMMLIIGTVLLLALAALFTHWGVYGMGVRRYDTRDDRPVHEARAKRYGWRRS
;
A
#
# COMPACT_ATOMS: atom_id res chain seq x y z
N MET A 1 -5.73 -23.84 13.53
CA MET A 1 -5.00 -22.69 14.13
C MET A 1 -4.62 -21.62 13.10
N LYS A 2 -3.89 -21.94 12.02
CA LYS A 2 -3.51 -20.96 10.97
C LYS A 2 -4.69 -20.24 10.30
N GLN A 3 -5.79 -20.94 10.02
CA GLN A 3 -6.99 -20.34 9.40
C GLN A 3 -7.72 -19.34 10.32
N LEU A 4 -7.75 -19.59 11.64
CA LEU A 4 -8.33 -18.65 12.61
C LEU A 4 -7.54 -17.34 12.69
N VAL A 5 -6.21 -17.41 12.55
CA VAL A 5 -5.34 -16.22 12.50
C VAL A 5 -5.64 -15.38 11.25
N VAL A 6 -5.81 -16.03 10.09
CA VAL A 6 -6.16 -15.33 8.83
C VAL A 6 -7.55 -14.70 8.92
N ILE A 7 -8.55 -15.42 9.45
CA ILE A 7 -9.91 -14.89 9.60
C ILE A 7 -9.94 -13.74 10.61
N ALA A 8 -9.26 -13.86 11.75
CA ALA A 8 -9.15 -12.79 12.73
C ALA A 8 -8.43 -11.57 12.15
N PHE A 9 -7.39 -11.78 11.34
CA PHE A 9 -6.70 -10.71 10.64
C PHE A 9 -7.63 -9.98 9.66
N VAL A 10 -8.35 -10.71 8.80
CA VAL A 10 -9.31 -10.13 7.86
C VAL A 10 -10.45 -9.39 8.60
N ALA A 11 -10.98 -9.97 9.69
CA ALA A 11 -11.99 -9.33 10.51
C ALA A 11 -11.47 -8.05 11.17
N LEU A 12 -10.21 -8.03 11.60
CA LEU A 12 -9.54 -6.83 12.11
C LEU A 12 -9.44 -5.75 11.02
N LEU A 13 -9.05 -6.12 9.80
CA LEU A 13 -8.96 -5.19 8.66
C LEU A 13 -10.30 -4.53 8.34
N VAL A 14 -11.36 -5.34 8.26
CA VAL A 14 -12.72 -4.87 7.99
C VAL A 14 -13.24 -4.03 9.16
N GLY A 15 -13.03 -4.50 10.39
CA GLY A 15 -13.46 -3.81 11.61
C GLY A 15 -12.79 -2.46 11.79
N VAL A 16 -11.49 -2.36 11.49
CA VAL A 16 -10.75 -1.09 11.51
C VAL A 16 -11.29 -0.12 10.45
N HIS A 17 -11.58 -0.61 9.23
CA HIS A 17 -12.18 0.22 8.19
C HIS A 17 -13.57 0.75 8.59
N TRP A 18 -14.40 -0.11 9.19
CA TRP A 18 -15.74 0.26 9.64
C TRP A 18 -15.70 1.23 10.83
N TYR A 19 -14.79 1.00 11.79
CA TYR A 19 -14.55 1.87 12.93
C TYR A 19 -14.17 3.29 12.49
N PHE A 20 -13.28 3.44 11.50
CA PHE A 20 -12.94 4.76 10.96
C PHE A 20 -14.10 5.46 10.26
N ARG A 21 -14.98 4.72 9.57
CA ARG A 21 -16.20 5.32 8.96
C ARG A 21 -17.17 5.84 10.02
N THR A 22 -17.40 5.09 11.09
CA THR A 22 -18.33 5.49 12.17
C THR A 22 -17.82 6.63 13.05
N ARG A 23 -16.50 6.88 13.06
CA ARG A 23 -15.84 7.92 13.85
C ARG A 23 -15.48 9.17 13.05
N ALA A 24 -15.84 9.26 11.77
CA ALA A 24 -15.43 10.36 10.89
C ALA A 24 -15.77 11.76 11.45
N ASP A 25 -16.93 11.90 12.08
CA ASP A 25 -17.44 13.19 12.61
C ASP A 25 -17.13 13.42 14.10
N LYS A 26 -16.38 12.51 14.73
CA LYS A 26 -16.05 12.58 16.17
C LYS A 26 -14.63 13.12 16.40
N PRO A 27 -14.36 13.76 17.56
CA PRO A 27 -13.01 14.20 17.93
C PRO A 27 -12.06 13.00 17.99
N VAL A 28 -10.84 13.20 17.51
CA VAL A 28 -9.83 12.15 17.36
C VAL A 28 -9.38 11.68 18.74
N SER A 29 -9.66 10.41 19.05
CA SER A 29 -9.17 9.78 20.28
C SER A 29 -7.72 9.30 20.13
N ALA A 30 -6.98 9.20 21.23
CA ALA A 30 -5.62 8.66 21.24
C ALA A 30 -5.55 7.23 20.66
N VAL A 31 -6.56 6.41 20.92
CA VAL A 31 -6.68 5.04 20.37
C VAL A 31 -6.89 5.07 18.85
N GLU A 32 -7.74 5.96 18.35
CA GLU A 32 -7.95 6.12 16.90
C GLU A 32 -6.67 6.58 16.20
N ARG A 33 -5.93 7.51 16.80
CA ARG A 33 -4.63 7.95 16.29
C ARG A 33 -3.61 6.80 16.27
N GLY A 34 -3.56 5.99 17.33
CA GLY A 34 -2.70 4.82 17.42
C GLY A 34 -3.01 3.80 16.34
N LEU A 35 -4.30 3.44 16.18
CA LEU A 35 -4.75 2.51 15.14
C LEU A 35 -4.50 3.05 13.74
N ALA A 36 -4.74 4.34 13.48
CA ALA A 36 -4.49 4.95 12.17
C ALA A 36 -3.01 4.95 11.83
N THR A 37 -2.16 5.25 12.81
CA THR A 37 -0.70 5.26 12.64
C THR A 37 -0.16 3.85 12.47
N GLY A 38 -0.64 2.87 13.25
CA GLY A 38 -0.30 1.46 13.06
C GLY A 38 -0.72 0.97 11.67
N TRP A 39 -1.93 1.32 11.22
CA TRP A 39 -2.41 1.01 9.88
C TRP A 39 -1.54 1.64 8.78
N LEU A 40 -1.11 2.89 8.96
CA LEU A 40 -0.17 3.56 8.05
C LEU A 40 1.14 2.78 7.92
N TRP A 41 1.71 2.35 9.04
CA TRP A 41 2.96 1.58 9.06
C TRP A 41 2.81 0.20 8.43
N VAL A 42 1.77 -0.54 8.79
CA VAL A 42 1.46 -1.85 8.17
C VAL A 42 1.35 -1.68 6.66
N ARG A 43 0.56 -0.71 6.19
CA ARG A 43 0.40 -0.42 4.77
C ARG A 43 1.74 -0.07 4.11
N ARG A 44 2.53 0.82 4.70
CA ARG A 44 3.86 1.21 4.18
C ARG A 44 4.76 0.00 4.05
N ILE A 45 4.91 -0.79 5.12
CA ILE A 45 5.77 -1.98 5.14
C ILE A 45 5.32 -2.97 4.07
N THR A 46 4.03 -3.31 4.00
CA THR A 46 3.54 -4.27 3.00
C THR A 46 3.72 -3.76 1.57
N CYS A 47 3.44 -2.48 1.30
CA CYS A 47 3.57 -1.90 -0.02
C CYS A 47 5.04 -1.76 -0.45
N PHE A 48 5.92 -1.24 0.40
CA PHE A 48 7.35 -1.13 0.10
C PHE A 48 8.01 -2.50 -0.03
N PHE A 49 7.61 -3.48 0.78
CA PHE A 49 8.07 -4.86 0.63
C PHE A 49 7.65 -5.44 -0.73
N ALA A 50 6.37 -5.31 -1.10
CA ALA A 50 5.89 -5.76 -2.40
C ALA A 50 6.60 -5.03 -3.57
N ALA A 51 6.83 -3.73 -3.44
CA ALA A 51 7.60 -2.95 -4.41
C ALA A 51 9.04 -3.45 -4.53
N ALA A 52 9.71 -3.73 -3.41
CA ALA A 52 11.07 -4.26 -3.39
C ALA A 52 11.14 -5.64 -4.06
N VAL A 53 10.20 -6.54 -3.77
CA VAL A 53 10.11 -7.85 -4.42
C VAL A 53 9.89 -7.71 -5.93
N ALA A 54 9.02 -6.79 -6.36
CA ALA A 54 8.80 -6.53 -7.78
C ALA A 54 10.05 -5.97 -8.47
N LEU A 55 10.79 -5.06 -7.82
CA LEU A 55 12.05 -4.52 -8.33
C LEU A 55 13.13 -5.60 -8.43
N LEU A 56 13.28 -6.44 -7.41
CA LEU A 56 14.22 -7.57 -7.44
C LEU A 56 13.85 -8.55 -8.56
N GLY A 57 12.56 -8.82 -8.76
CA GLY A 57 12.06 -9.59 -9.89
C GLY A 57 12.44 -8.96 -11.24
N ALA A 58 12.19 -7.66 -11.42
CA ALA A 58 12.54 -6.96 -12.66
C ALA A 58 14.06 -7.00 -12.93
N LEU A 59 14.88 -6.77 -11.90
CA LEU A 59 16.34 -6.87 -12.00
C LEU A 59 16.78 -8.29 -12.37
N SER A 60 16.14 -9.32 -11.81
CA SER A 60 16.45 -10.71 -12.15
C SER A 60 16.13 -11.04 -13.62
N LEU A 61 15.02 -10.52 -14.16
CA LEU A 61 14.68 -10.68 -15.57
C LEU A 61 15.67 -9.94 -16.46
N ILE A 62 16.03 -8.70 -16.13
CA ILE A 62 17.05 -7.94 -16.87
C ILE A 62 18.39 -8.69 -16.87
N ALA A 63 18.85 -9.17 -15.71
CA ALA A 63 20.09 -9.94 -15.61
C ALA A 63 20.02 -11.22 -16.44
N HIS A 64 18.87 -11.91 -16.44
CA HIS A 64 18.66 -13.08 -17.29
C HIS A 64 18.77 -12.72 -18.78
N GLY A 65 18.08 -11.68 -19.24
CA GLY A 65 18.11 -11.22 -20.63
C GLY A 65 19.43 -10.60 -21.08
N ILE A 66 20.37 -10.32 -20.18
CA ILE A 66 21.75 -9.96 -20.52
C ILE A 66 22.59 -11.23 -20.77
N LEU A 67 22.31 -12.30 -20.03
CA LEU A 67 23.02 -13.58 -20.11
C LEU A 67 22.47 -14.49 -21.23
N THR A 68 21.23 -14.27 -21.64
CA THR A 68 20.53 -15.00 -22.70
C THR A 68 20.06 -14.03 -23.78
N ASP A 69 19.47 -14.55 -24.86
CA ASP A 69 18.77 -13.70 -25.81
C ASP A 69 17.52 -13.06 -25.20
N VAL A 70 17.25 -11.82 -25.59
CA VAL A 70 16.05 -11.08 -25.15
C VAL A 70 14.86 -11.53 -25.99
N ASP A 71 13.83 -12.06 -25.33
CA ASP A 71 12.54 -12.33 -25.95
C ASP A 71 11.47 -11.31 -25.55
N MET A 72 10.34 -11.34 -26.27
CA MET A 72 9.25 -10.40 -26.03
C MET A 72 8.59 -10.61 -24.65
N MET A 73 8.59 -11.83 -24.12
CA MET A 73 7.97 -12.17 -22.84
C MET A 73 8.76 -11.60 -21.67
N LEU A 74 10.10 -11.60 -21.75
CA LEU A 74 11.02 -11.05 -20.78
C LEU A 74 10.87 -9.52 -20.72
N ILE A 75 10.70 -8.86 -21.88
CA ILE A 75 10.39 -7.42 -21.95
C ILE A 75 9.05 -7.13 -21.26
N ILE A 76 7.99 -7.86 -21.62
CA ILE A 76 6.65 -7.66 -21.05
C ILE A 76 6.66 -7.89 -19.53
N GLY A 77 7.28 -8.98 -19.07
CA GLY A 77 7.41 -9.30 -17.65
C GLY A 77 8.17 -8.23 -16.86
N THR A 78 9.26 -7.70 -17.44
CA THR A 78 10.05 -6.62 -16.84
C THR A 78 9.22 -5.34 -16.71
N VAL A 79 8.54 -4.92 -17.78
CA VAL A 79 7.68 -3.72 -17.77
C VAL A 79 6.55 -3.87 -16.75
N LEU A 80 5.93 -5.05 -16.66
CA LEU A 80 4.86 -5.32 -15.70
C LEU A 80 5.37 -5.22 -14.26
N LEU A 81 6.53 -5.80 -13.95
CA LEU A 81 7.12 -5.75 -12.62
C LEU A 81 7.52 -4.32 -12.21
N LEU A 82 8.05 -3.53 -13.15
CA LEU A 82 8.34 -2.12 -12.91
C LEU A 82 7.07 -1.30 -12.67
N ALA A 83 6.01 -1.54 -13.44
CA ALA A 83 4.72 -0.90 -13.25
C ALA A 83 4.11 -1.25 -11.87
N LEU A 84 4.19 -2.51 -11.45
CA LEU A 84 3.76 -2.95 -10.12
C LEU A 84 4.59 -2.31 -9.00
N ALA A 85 5.91 -2.25 -9.16
CA ALA A 85 6.79 -1.59 -8.19
C ALA A 85 6.43 -0.11 -8.02
N ALA A 86 6.18 0.60 -9.11
CA ALA A 86 5.74 1.99 -9.08
C ALA A 86 4.37 2.14 -8.39
N LEU A 87 3.42 1.27 -8.71
CA LEU A 87 2.08 1.27 -8.12
C LEU A 87 2.12 1.03 -6.60
N PHE A 88 2.85 0.01 -6.16
CA PHE A 88 3.00 -0.29 -4.73
C PHE A 88 3.72 0.84 -4.00
N THR A 89 4.73 1.44 -4.61
CA THR A 89 5.41 2.61 -4.02
C THR A 89 4.44 3.77 -3.82
N HIS A 90 3.64 4.09 -4.85
CA HIS A 90 2.62 5.15 -4.79
C HIS A 90 1.58 4.88 -3.68
N TRP A 91 1.06 3.65 -3.60
CA TRP A 91 0.13 3.24 -2.55
C TRP A 91 0.74 3.16 -1.15
N GLY A 92 2.05 2.87 -1.04
CA GLY A 92 2.77 2.93 0.22
C GLY A 92 2.82 4.36 0.76
N VAL A 93 3.16 5.31 -0.11
CA VAL A 93 3.29 6.73 0.24
C VAL A 93 1.92 7.35 0.57
N TYR A 94 1.01 7.38 -0.41
CA TYR A 94 -0.26 8.10 -0.27
C TYR A 94 -1.38 7.20 0.26
N GLY A 95 -1.43 5.96 -0.21
CA GLY A 95 -2.56 5.05 -0.05
C GLY A 95 -3.62 5.26 -1.13
N MET A 96 -4.71 4.50 -1.04
CA MET A 96 -5.87 4.72 -1.90
C MET A 96 -6.80 5.81 -1.32
N GLY A 97 -7.23 6.70 -2.22
CA GLY A 97 -8.26 7.70 -2.04
C GLY A 97 -9.66 7.09 -1.93
N VAL A 98 -10.67 7.95 -1.83
CA VAL A 98 -12.08 7.54 -1.63
C VAL A 98 -12.72 7.08 -2.95
N ARG A 99 -12.28 7.64 -4.09
CA ARG A 99 -12.73 7.23 -5.41
C ARG A 99 -11.89 6.06 -5.92
N ARG A 100 -12.56 4.94 -6.23
CA ARG A 100 -11.91 3.83 -6.93
C ARG A 100 -11.43 4.32 -8.30
N TYR A 101 -10.19 4.01 -8.63
CA TYR A 101 -9.53 4.31 -9.91
C TYR A 101 -9.16 5.77 -10.19
N ASP A 102 -9.28 6.69 -9.21
CA ASP A 102 -8.80 8.06 -9.35
C ASP A 102 -7.58 8.31 -8.45
N THR A 103 -6.38 8.22 -9.03
CA THR A 103 -5.12 8.46 -8.31
C THR A 103 -4.91 9.94 -7.95
N ARG A 104 -5.71 10.86 -8.51
CA ARG A 104 -5.63 12.30 -8.18
C ARG A 104 -6.16 12.60 -6.78
N ASP A 105 -7.04 11.75 -6.26
CA ASP A 105 -7.61 11.89 -4.91
C ASP A 105 -6.72 11.30 -3.80
N ASP A 106 -5.72 10.49 -4.15
CA ASP A 106 -4.86 9.81 -3.17
C ASP A 106 -4.10 10.80 -2.27
N ARG A 107 -3.52 11.82 -2.89
CA ARG A 107 -2.75 12.86 -2.20
C ARG A 107 -3.61 13.73 -1.28
N PRO A 108 -4.73 14.36 -1.72
CA PRO A 108 -5.56 15.17 -0.84
C PRO A 108 -6.18 14.36 0.30
N VAL A 109 -6.52 13.09 0.07
CA VAL A 109 -7.00 12.18 1.14
C VAL A 109 -5.89 11.87 2.14
N HIS A 110 -4.65 11.66 1.67
CA HIS A 110 -3.50 11.51 2.55
C HIS A 110 -3.26 12.76 3.40
N GLU A 111 -3.29 13.95 2.79
CA GLU A 111 -3.09 15.22 3.47
C GLU A 111 -4.21 15.51 4.50
N ALA A 112 -5.46 15.18 4.18
CA ALA A 112 -6.59 15.29 5.11
C ALA A 112 -6.42 14.37 6.33
N ARG A 113 -5.99 13.11 6.11
CA ARG A 113 -5.68 12.15 7.18
C ARG A 113 -4.46 12.58 8.00
N ALA A 114 -3.41 13.07 7.34
CA ALA A 114 -2.22 13.57 8.01
C ALA A 114 -2.54 14.78 8.90
N LYS A 115 -3.40 15.70 8.44
CA LYS A 115 -3.90 16.83 9.24
C LYS A 115 -4.75 16.34 10.42
N ARG A 116 -5.67 15.39 10.20
CA ARG A 116 -6.56 14.84 11.24
C ARG A 116 -5.78 14.09 12.34
N TYR A 117 -4.77 13.30 11.97
CA TYR A 117 -4.00 12.47 12.90
C TYR A 117 -2.65 13.08 13.31
N GLY A 118 -2.35 14.30 12.89
CA GLY A 118 -1.10 15.00 13.20
C GLY A 118 0.14 14.25 12.72
N TRP A 119 0.08 13.64 11.54
CA TRP A 119 1.25 13.04 10.90
C TRP A 119 2.11 14.16 10.30
N ARG A 120 3.45 14.09 10.44
CA ARG A 120 4.34 14.99 9.70
C ARG A 120 4.11 14.76 8.20
N ARG A 121 3.85 15.83 7.44
CA ARG A 121 3.80 15.78 5.98
C ARG A 121 5.16 15.27 5.50
N SER A 122 5.21 14.04 4.99
CA SER A 122 6.36 13.50 4.28
C SER A 122 6.21 13.77 2.80
#